data_AF-A0A2N2NFZ5-F1
#
_entry.id   AF-A0A2N2NFZ5-F1
#
_cell.length_a   1.000
_cell.length_b   1.000
_cell.length_c   1.000
_cell.angle_alpha   90.00
_cell.angle_beta   90.00
_cell.angle_gamma   90.00
#
_symmetry.space_group_name_H-M   'P 1'
#
loop_
_entity.id
_entity.type
_entity.pdbx_description
1 polymer ?
#
loop_
_entity_poly.entity_id
_entity_poly.type
_entity_poly.pdbx_seq_one_letter_code
_entity_poly.pdbx_strand_id
1 'polypeptide(L)'
;MTDLNTRTTRLQRRLQSISAVAGYLKKIDQRFFWYRLAAFLGAWVLAILTRFLFSGAAWIWVLAGMFVVFLVVVHFHRRLDRQRQHYQNAQEWMTQQVARAKLDWERLPELSAQHVNPGHPFMNDLNLVGERSLLQLVDTCATRGGQERLHAWFLQPDLNYDSITQRQSW
;
A
#
# COMPACT_ATOMS: atom_id res chain seq x y z
N MET A 1 14.72 23.06 18.68
CA MET A 1 13.26 22.88 18.45
C MET A 1 12.77 23.34 17.07
N THR A 2 13.45 24.28 16.41
CA THR A 2 13.06 24.79 15.08
C THR A 2 13.23 23.76 13.95
N ASP A 3 14.33 22.99 13.91
CA ASP A 3 14.60 22.03 12.80
C ASP A 3 13.59 20.86 12.74
N LEU A 4 13.23 20.26 13.88
CA LEU A 4 12.25 19.17 13.95
C LEU A 4 10.88 19.58 13.38
N ASN A 5 10.42 20.79 13.71
CA ASN A 5 9.20 21.35 13.17
C ASN A 5 9.27 21.57 11.65
N THR A 6 10.43 21.93 11.10
CA THR A 6 10.57 22.06 9.64
C THR A 6 10.49 20.70 8.93
N ARG A 7 11.06 19.63 9.51
CA ARG A 7 11.03 18.28 8.94
C ARG A 7 9.62 17.69 8.95
N THR A 8 8.91 17.78 10.08
CA THR A 8 7.52 17.31 10.19
C THR A 8 6.62 18.08 9.23
N THR A 9 6.80 19.39 9.09
CA THR A 9 6.05 20.21 8.13
C THR A 9 6.29 19.78 6.68
N ARG A 10 7.54 19.44 6.30
CA ARG A 10 7.86 18.92 4.96
C ARG A 10 7.17 17.57 4.70
N LEU A 11 7.20 16.67 5.68
CA LEU A 11 6.52 15.37 5.59
C LEU A 11 5.00 15.55 5.45
N GLN A 12 4.39 16.46 6.22
CA GLN A 12 2.97 16.77 6.12
C GLN A 12 2.59 17.36 4.76
N ARG A 13 3.40 18.27 4.19
CA ARG A 13 3.16 18.80 2.84
C ARG A 13 3.22 17.70 1.78
N ARG A 14 4.20 16.80 1.88
CA ARG A 14 4.29 15.62 0.99
C ARG A 14 3.07 14.71 1.15
N LEU A 15 2.66 14.43 2.39
CA LEU A 15 1.45 13.65 2.67
C LEU A 15 0.20 14.29 2.05
N GLN A 16 0.03 15.61 2.17
CA GLN A 16 -1.09 16.33 1.55
C GLN A 16 -1.09 16.21 0.02
N SER A 17 0.09 16.31 -0.61
CA SER A 17 0.18 16.15 -2.07
C SER A 17 -0.18 14.72 -2.52
N ILE A 18 0.29 13.70 -1.81
CA ILE A 18 0.01 12.29 -2.10
C ILE A 18 -1.47 11.98 -1.84
N SER A 19 -2.04 12.48 -0.74
CA SER A 19 -3.45 12.24 -0.41
C SER A 19 -4.40 12.93 -1.39
N ALA A 20 -4.04 14.11 -1.92
CA ALA A 20 -4.79 14.77 -2.97
C ALA A 20 -4.83 13.92 -4.26
N VAL A 21 -3.68 13.38 -4.69
CA VAL A 21 -3.59 12.49 -5.85
C VAL A 21 -4.36 11.19 -5.62
N ALA A 22 -4.18 10.54 -4.46
CA ALA A 22 -4.90 9.33 -4.12
C ALA A 22 -6.42 9.54 -4.03
N GLY A 23 -6.87 10.68 -3.50
CA GLY A 23 -8.28 11.08 -3.46
C GLY A 23 -8.86 11.32 -4.85
N TYR A 24 -8.10 11.95 -5.74
CA TYR A 24 -8.47 12.12 -7.15
C TYR A 24 -8.60 10.77 -7.87
N LEU A 25 -7.62 9.88 -7.72
CA LEU A 25 -7.66 8.52 -8.27
C LEU A 25 -8.84 7.70 -7.71
N LYS A 26 -9.15 7.84 -6.41
CA LYS A 26 -10.32 7.19 -5.78
C LYS A 26 -11.65 7.67 -6.38
N LYS A 27 -11.76 8.96 -6.74
CA LYS A 27 -12.95 9.49 -7.43
C LYS A 27 -13.09 8.95 -8.85
N ILE A 28 -11.98 8.78 -9.57
CA ILE A 28 -11.97 8.14 -10.90
C ILE A 28 -12.42 6.68 -10.78
N ASP A 29 -11.94 5.97 -9.76
CA ASP A 29 -12.30 4.58 -9.49
C ASP A 29 -13.78 4.39 -9.15
N GLN A 30 -14.44 5.35 -8.47
CA GLN A 30 -15.89 5.27 -8.30
C GLN A 30 -16.67 5.35 -9.62
N ARG A 31 -16.11 6.02 -10.64
CA ARG A 31 -16.67 6.04 -12.00
C ARG A 31 -16.40 4.73 -12.75
N PHE A 32 -15.54 3.85 -12.24
CA PHE A 32 -15.23 2.55 -12.85
C PHE A 32 -16.36 1.53 -12.75
N PHE A 33 -17.20 1.61 -11.72
CA PHE A 33 -18.44 0.84 -11.67
C PHE A 33 -19.29 1.08 -12.92
N TRP A 34 -19.39 2.34 -13.34
CA TRP A 34 -20.12 2.74 -14.54
C TRP A 34 -19.43 2.30 -15.83
N TYR A 35 -18.11 2.29 -15.91
CA TYR A 35 -17.40 1.78 -17.10
C TYR A 35 -17.59 0.28 -17.29
N ARG A 36 -17.54 -0.52 -16.21
CA ARG A 36 -17.82 -1.96 -16.29
C ARG A 36 -19.27 -2.21 -16.70
N LEU A 37 -20.20 -1.45 -16.14
CA LEU A 37 -21.62 -1.53 -16.47
C LEU A 37 -21.88 -1.12 -17.92
N ALA A 38 -21.26 -0.04 -18.40
CA ALA A 38 -21.38 0.43 -19.78
C ALA A 38 -20.78 -0.55 -20.79
N ALA A 39 -19.65 -1.19 -20.47
CA ALA A 39 -19.08 -2.26 -21.30
C ALA A 39 -20.02 -3.47 -21.37
N PHE A 40 -20.63 -3.84 -20.24
CA PHE A 40 -21.58 -4.96 -20.18
C PHE A 40 -22.89 -4.66 -20.94
N LEU A 41 -23.45 -3.47 -20.75
CA LEU A 41 -24.64 -3.01 -21.46
C LEU A 41 -24.38 -2.80 -22.95
N GLY A 42 -23.23 -2.25 -23.32
CA GLY A 42 -22.81 -2.09 -24.70
C GLY A 42 -22.69 -3.43 -25.41
N ALA A 43 -22.10 -4.44 -24.76
CA ALA A 43 -22.04 -5.81 -25.26
C ALA A 43 -23.44 -6.41 -25.47
N TRP A 44 -24.33 -6.23 -24.50
CA TRP A 44 -25.73 -6.70 -24.57
C TRP A 44 -26.52 -6.06 -25.73
N VAL A 45 -26.44 -4.74 -25.88
CA VAL A 45 -27.15 -4.00 -26.94
C VAL A 45 -26.66 -4.42 -28.33
N LEU A 46 -25.35 -4.60 -28.49
CA LEU A 46 -24.76 -5.04 -29.76
C LEU A 46 -25.14 -6.48 -30.12
N ALA A 47 -25.20 -7.39 -29.13
CA ALA A 47 -25.63 -8.78 -29.33
C ALA A 47 -27.10 -8.85 -29.80
N ILE A 48 -27.97 -7.97 -29.27
CA ILE A 48 -29.37 -7.90 -29.68
C ILE A 48 -29.50 -7.31 -31.09
N LEU A 49 -28.82 -6.20 -31.39
CA LEU A 49 -28.82 -5.57 -32.73
C LEU A 49 -28.37 -6.55 -33.83
N THR A 50 -27.31 -7.31 -33.56
CA THR A 50 -26.71 -8.21 -34.55
C THR A 50 -27.56 -9.46 -34.80
N ARG A 51 -28.34 -9.90 -33.80
CA ARG A 51 -29.37 -10.94 -33.94
C ARG A 51 -30.51 -10.54 -34.89
N PHE A 52 -30.84 -9.24 -34.96
CA PHE A 52 -31.94 -8.71 -35.78
C PHE A 52 -31.51 -8.30 -37.20
N LEU A 53 -30.25 -7.90 -37.41
CA LEU A 53 -29.79 -7.30 -38.66
C LEU A 53 -29.23 -8.27 -39.71
N PHE A 54 -28.77 -9.48 -39.33
CA PHE A 54 -28.08 -10.39 -40.25
C PHE A 54 -28.58 -11.84 -40.16
N SER A 55 -29.00 -12.41 -41.30
CA SER A 55 -29.20 -13.87 -41.47
C SER A 55 -27.92 -14.51 -42.03
N GLY A 56 -27.12 -15.16 -41.20
CA GLY A 56 -25.90 -15.88 -41.61
C GLY A 56 -24.79 -15.91 -40.54
N ALA A 57 -23.59 -16.38 -40.88
CA ALA A 57 -22.44 -16.52 -39.97
C ALA A 57 -21.78 -15.19 -39.52
N ALA A 58 -22.36 -14.04 -39.86
CA ALA A 58 -21.87 -12.71 -39.48
C ALA A 58 -21.77 -12.49 -37.96
N TRP A 59 -22.51 -13.27 -37.16
CA TRP A 59 -22.46 -13.25 -35.70
C TRP A 59 -21.05 -13.57 -35.13
N ILE A 60 -20.22 -14.34 -35.86
CA ILE A 60 -18.86 -14.71 -35.41
C ILE A 60 -17.93 -13.48 -35.40
N TRP A 61 -17.98 -12.65 -36.45
CA TRP A 61 -17.17 -11.43 -36.54
C TRP A 61 -17.58 -10.39 -35.50
N VAL A 62 -18.87 -10.31 -35.21
CA VAL A 62 -19.41 -9.47 -34.12
C VAL A 62 -18.90 -9.94 -32.76
N LEU A 63 -18.95 -11.26 -32.50
CA LEU A 63 -18.46 -11.84 -31.26
C LEU A 63 -16.96 -11.58 -31.07
N ALA A 64 -16.17 -11.73 -32.14
CA ALA A 64 -14.74 -11.42 -32.14
C ALA A 64 -14.47 -9.92 -31.86
N GLY A 65 -15.20 -9.01 -32.51
CA GLY A 65 -15.09 -7.57 -32.25
C GLY A 65 -15.43 -7.20 -30.80
N MET A 66 -16.48 -7.81 -30.24
CA MET A 66 -16.88 -7.63 -28.85
C MET A 66 -15.81 -8.14 -27.87
N PHE A 67 -15.18 -9.27 -28.19
CA PHE A 67 -14.10 -9.82 -27.41
C PHE A 67 -12.88 -8.87 -27.39
N VAL A 68 -12.53 -8.28 -28.53
CA VAL A 68 -11.43 -7.30 -28.62
C VAL A 68 -11.72 -6.05 -27.78
N VAL A 69 -12.93 -5.48 -27.88
CA VAL A 69 -13.32 -4.30 -27.08
C VAL A 69 -13.27 -4.62 -25.58
N PHE A 70 -13.77 -5.80 -25.19
CA PHE A 70 -13.71 -6.26 -23.80
C PHE A 70 -12.27 -6.35 -23.30
N LEU A 71 -11.35 -6.94 -24.08
CA LEU A 71 -9.93 -7.04 -23.73
C LEU A 71 -9.28 -5.66 -23.57
N VAL A 72 -9.57 -4.70 -24.46
CA VAL A 72 -9.05 -3.32 -24.36
C VAL A 72 -9.50 -2.66 -23.06
N VAL A 73 -10.80 -2.74 -22.74
CA VAL A 73 -11.35 -2.17 -21.50
C VAL A 73 -10.70 -2.79 -20.26
N VAL A 74 -10.57 -4.12 -20.22
CA VAL A 74 -9.94 -4.83 -19.09
C VAL A 74 -8.46 -4.46 -18.95
N HIS A 75 -7.73 -4.30 -20.05
CA HIS A 75 -6.31 -3.92 -20.01
C HIS A 75 -6.12 -2.53 -19.41
N PHE A 76 -6.88 -1.54 -19.88
CA PHE A 76 -6.83 -0.18 -19.34
C PHE A 76 -7.25 -0.13 -17.86
N HIS A 77 -8.25 -0.91 -17.47
CA HIS A 77 -8.69 -1.01 -16.08
C HIS A 77 -7.57 -1.53 -15.17
N ARG A 78 -6.93 -2.64 -15.53
CA ARG A 78 -5.84 -3.23 -14.74
C ARG A 78 -4.68 -2.27 -14.58
N ARG A 79 -4.38 -1.45 -15.59
CA ARG A 79 -3.32 -0.44 -15.51
C ARG A 79 -3.67 0.66 -14.52
N LEU A 80 -4.91 1.15 -14.54
CA LEU A 80 -5.36 2.18 -13.60
C LEU A 80 -5.41 1.64 -12.16
N ASP A 81 -5.91 0.42 -11.95
CA ASP A 81 -5.97 -0.20 -10.63
C ASP A 81 -4.59 -0.32 -10.00
N ARG A 82 -3.58 -0.73 -10.80
CA ARG A 82 -2.19 -0.79 -10.34
C ARG A 82 -1.66 0.58 -9.90
N GLN A 83 -1.94 1.63 -10.68
CA GLN A 83 -1.54 2.98 -10.30
C GLN A 83 -2.23 3.43 -9.01
N ARG A 84 -3.53 3.16 -8.88
CA ARG A 84 -4.29 3.46 -7.67
C ARG A 84 -3.72 2.75 -6.44
N GLN A 85 -3.51 1.44 -6.52
CA GLN A 85 -2.92 0.66 -5.43
C GLN A 85 -1.55 1.21 -5.03
N HIS A 86 -0.74 1.59 -6.02
CA HIS A 86 0.57 2.19 -5.75
C HIS A 86 0.46 3.50 -4.95
N TYR A 87 -0.42 4.42 -5.35
CA TYR A 87 -0.63 5.67 -4.63
C TYR A 87 -1.30 5.49 -3.26
N GLN A 88 -2.19 4.51 -3.11
CA GLN A 88 -2.79 4.16 -1.82
C GLN A 88 -1.72 3.65 -0.84
N ASN A 89 -0.87 2.72 -1.28
CA ASN A 89 0.22 2.21 -0.46
C ASN A 89 1.22 3.32 -0.09
N ALA A 90 1.54 4.20 -1.04
CA ALA A 90 2.40 5.35 -0.78
C ALA A 90 1.79 6.33 0.23
N GLN A 91 0.47 6.57 0.15
CA GLN A 91 -0.26 7.40 1.11
C GLN A 91 -0.22 6.78 2.51
N GLU A 92 -0.51 5.49 2.62
CA GLU A 92 -0.50 4.78 3.89
C GLU A 92 0.89 4.80 4.53
N TRP A 93 1.92 4.47 3.76
CA TRP A 93 3.31 4.52 4.22
C TRP A 93 3.68 5.92 4.71
N MET A 94 3.40 6.97 3.94
CA MET A 94 3.70 8.35 4.34
C MET A 94 2.91 8.79 5.58
N THR A 95 1.66 8.32 5.73
CA THR A 95 0.83 8.59 6.92
C THR A 95 1.49 8.01 8.16
N GLN A 96 1.95 6.75 8.09
CA GLN A 96 2.68 6.11 9.18
C GLN A 96 4.00 6.84 9.49
N GLN A 97 4.75 7.31 8.47
CA GLN A 97 5.98 8.10 8.71
C GLN A 97 5.70 9.42 9.44
N VAL A 98 4.61 10.11 9.10
CA VAL A 98 4.19 11.32 9.82
C VAL A 98 3.77 10.98 11.26
N ALA A 99 3.06 9.87 11.47
CA ALA A 99 2.69 9.39 12.80
C ALA A 99 3.95 9.09 13.65
N ARG A 100 4.93 8.37 13.10
CA ARG A 100 6.23 8.10 13.76
C ARG A 100 6.93 9.40 14.16
N ALA A 101 7.02 10.36 13.24
CA ALA A 101 7.68 11.64 13.51
C ALA A 101 6.97 12.49 14.59
N LYS A 102 5.68 12.23 14.85
CA LYS A 102 4.89 12.89 15.89
C LYS A 102 4.70 12.06 17.15
N LEU A 103 5.20 10.83 17.20
CA LEU A 103 4.92 9.85 18.25
C LEU A 103 3.41 9.62 18.45
N ASP A 104 2.64 9.62 17.35
CA ASP A 104 1.20 9.36 17.33
C ASP A 104 0.95 7.84 17.32
N TRP A 105 1.06 7.22 18.50
CA TRP A 105 1.03 5.76 18.68
C TRP A 105 -0.27 5.10 18.20
N GLU A 106 -1.41 5.79 18.30
CA GLU A 106 -2.72 5.27 17.87
C GLU A 106 -2.81 5.07 16.35
N ARG A 107 -1.96 5.78 15.58
CA ARG A 107 -1.89 5.67 14.13
C ARG A 107 -0.74 4.80 13.64
N LEU A 108 0.06 4.25 14.54
CA LEU A 108 1.11 3.29 14.18
C LEU A 108 0.50 1.89 14.07
N PRO A 109 0.99 1.07 13.12
CA PRO A 109 0.58 -0.32 13.05
C PRO A 109 0.96 -1.04 14.36
N GLU A 110 0.09 -1.94 14.78
CA GLU A 110 0.38 -2.84 15.88
C GLU A 110 1.41 -3.89 15.44
N LEU A 111 2.34 -4.20 16.33
CA LEU A 111 3.24 -5.32 16.14
C LEU A 111 2.52 -6.63 16.42
N SER A 112 2.93 -7.68 15.71
CA SER A 112 2.48 -9.03 16.05
C SER A 112 2.91 -9.37 17.48
N ALA A 113 2.12 -10.17 18.19
CA ALA A 113 2.49 -10.66 19.51
C ALA A 113 3.85 -11.37 19.44
N GLN A 114 4.86 -10.78 20.06
CA GLN A 114 6.24 -11.29 20.11
C GLN A 114 6.50 -11.95 21.45
N HIS A 115 7.48 -12.86 21.48
CA HIS A 115 7.84 -13.57 22.70
C HIS A 115 8.61 -12.63 23.63
N VAL A 116 8.00 -12.29 24.77
CA VAL A 116 8.56 -11.39 25.77
C VAL A 116 9.22 -12.23 26.86
N ASN A 117 10.50 -11.98 27.15
CA ASN A 117 11.19 -12.61 28.29
C ASN A 117 11.24 -11.61 29.47
N PRO A 118 10.45 -11.79 30.54
CA PRO A 118 10.43 -10.86 31.67
C PRO A 118 11.78 -10.69 32.36
N GLY A 119 12.68 -11.69 32.28
CA GLY A 119 14.02 -11.65 32.86
C GLY A 119 15.08 -11.00 31.98
N HIS A 120 14.69 -10.37 30.86
CA HIS A 120 15.65 -9.76 29.95
C HIS A 120 16.31 -8.51 30.57
N PRO A 121 17.65 -8.39 30.55
CA PRO A 121 18.37 -7.39 31.36
C PRO A 121 17.95 -5.93 31.16
N PHE A 122 17.56 -5.55 29.93
CA PHE A 122 17.26 -4.16 29.57
C PHE A 122 15.97 -3.96 28.76
N MET A 123 15.19 -5.02 28.52
CA MET A 123 14.02 -4.95 27.63
C MET A 123 12.93 -4.04 28.20
N ASN A 124 12.64 -4.21 29.49
CA ASN A 124 11.61 -3.45 30.19
C ASN A 124 12.05 -2.01 30.46
N ASP A 125 13.32 -1.84 30.85
CA ASP A 125 13.89 -0.52 31.17
C ASP A 125 13.91 0.41 29.95
N LEU A 126 14.24 -0.12 28.78
CA LEU A 126 14.25 0.62 27.51
C LEU A 126 12.93 0.56 26.74
N ASN A 127 11.89 -0.08 27.29
CA ASN A 127 10.61 -0.31 26.63
C ASN A 127 10.75 -0.80 25.17
N LEU A 128 11.52 -1.88 24.97
CA LEU A 128 11.88 -2.35 23.63
C LEU A 128 10.71 -3.02 22.91
N VAL A 129 9.87 -3.78 23.61
CA VAL A 129 8.80 -4.62 23.02
C VAL A 129 7.47 -4.33 23.74
N GLY A 130 6.35 -4.42 23.01
CA GLY A 130 5.00 -4.20 23.55
C GLY A 130 4.29 -3.01 22.92
N GLU A 131 3.20 -2.56 23.55
CA GLU A 131 2.45 -1.37 23.13
C GLU A 131 3.27 -0.10 23.41
N ARG A 132 3.29 0.83 22.46
CA ARG A 132 4.06 2.08 22.54
C ARG A 132 5.56 1.88 22.76
N SER A 133 6.11 0.79 22.20
CA SER A 133 7.50 0.38 22.37
C SER A 133 8.43 0.95 21.30
N LEU A 134 9.74 0.90 21.56
CA LEU A 134 10.75 1.38 20.60
C LEU A 134 10.74 0.55 19.32
N LEU A 135 10.51 -0.76 19.42
CA LEU A 135 10.35 -1.62 18.24
C LEU A 135 9.12 -1.22 17.42
N GLN A 136 7.99 -0.88 18.05
CA GLN A 136 6.80 -0.40 17.33
C GLN A 136 7.09 0.89 16.55
N LEU A 137 7.92 1.75 17.12
CA LEU A 137 8.30 3.02 16.48
C LEU A 137 9.25 2.82 15.30
N VAL A 138 10.24 1.94 15.45
CA VAL A 138 11.33 1.72 14.46
C VAL A 138 10.94 0.74 13.37
N ASP A 139 10.01 -0.18 13.63
CA ASP A 139 9.63 -1.21 12.67
C ASP A 139 9.03 -0.61 11.38
N THR A 140 9.68 -0.94 10.27
CA THR A 140 9.28 -0.62 8.89
C THR A 140 9.36 -1.84 7.99
N CYS A 141 9.51 -3.04 8.57
CA CYS A 141 9.64 -4.28 7.82
C CYS A 141 8.33 -4.64 7.11
N ALA A 142 8.43 -4.96 5.83
CA ALA A 142 7.27 -5.39 5.03
C ALA A 142 6.91 -6.88 5.21
N THR A 143 7.79 -7.66 5.85
CA THR A 143 7.63 -9.10 6.00
C THR A 143 7.81 -9.53 7.45
N ARG A 144 7.11 -10.59 7.84
CA ARG A 144 7.22 -11.18 9.18
C ARG A 144 8.65 -11.63 9.52
N GLY A 145 9.35 -12.25 8.57
CA GLY A 145 10.75 -12.65 8.79
C GLY A 145 11.69 -11.46 9.02
N GLY A 146 11.42 -10.31 8.38
CA GLY A 146 12.12 -9.06 8.66
C GLY A 146 11.85 -8.54 10.07
N GLN A 147 10.58 -8.55 10.49
CA GLN A 147 10.17 -8.16 11.84
C GLN A 147 10.81 -9.05 12.91
N GLU A 148 10.82 -10.37 12.71
CA GLU A 148 11.44 -11.33 13.62
C GLU A 148 12.96 -11.11 13.72
N ARG A 149 13.62 -10.79 12.60
CA ARG A 149 15.05 -10.44 12.59
C ARG A 149 15.33 -9.13 13.31
N LEU A 150 14.50 -8.10 13.11
CA LEU A 150 14.64 -6.82 13.80
C LEU A 150 14.44 -6.99 15.31
N HIS A 151 13.42 -7.75 15.71
CA HIS A 151 13.17 -8.11 17.11
C HIS A 151 14.36 -8.82 17.74
N ALA A 152 14.95 -9.80 17.04
CA ALA A 152 16.15 -10.50 17.51
C ALA A 152 17.34 -9.54 17.69
N TRP A 153 17.56 -8.59 16.77
CA TRP A 153 18.63 -7.60 16.91
C TRP A 153 18.45 -6.66 18.10
N PHE A 154 17.21 -6.35 18.46
CA PHE A 154 16.90 -5.48 19.60
C PHE A 154 17.12 -6.17 20.95
N LEU A 155 16.73 -7.44 21.07
CA LEU A 155 16.90 -8.20 22.31
C LEU A 155 18.32 -8.78 22.44
N GLN A 156 18.90 -9.22 21.34
CA GLN A 156 20.23 -9.84 21.29
C GLN A 156 21.13 -9.06 20.33
N PRO A 157 21.54 -7.83 20.70
CA PRO A 157 22.40 -7.02 19.86
C PRO A 157 23.78 -7.68 19.70
N ASP A 158 24.28 -7.67 18.47
CA ASP A 158 25.67 -8.03 18.20
C ASP A 158 26.55 -6.82 18.54
N LEU A 159 27.44 -6.97 19.52
CA LEU A 159 28.32 -5.92 20.01
C LEU A 159 29.68 -5.90 19.29
N ASN A 160 29.86 -6.75 18.26
CA ASN A 160 31.06 -6.74 17.45
C ASN A 160 31.14 -5.45 16.60
N TYR A 161 32.25 -4.71 16.73
CA TYR A 161 32.46 -3.45 16.03
C TYR A 161 32.37 -3.60 14.50
N ASP A 162 33.06 -4.60 13.93
CA ASP A 162 33.13 -4.80 12.48
C ASP A 162 31.75 -5.12 11.90
N SER A 163 30.94 -5.92 12.61
CA SER A 163 29.59 -6.28 12.16
C SER A 163 28.61 -5.11 12.24
N ILE A 164 28.76 -4.23 13.23
CA ILE A 164 27.99 -2.99 13.35
C ILE A 164 28.35 -2.04 12.20
N THR A 165 29.65 -1.79 11.97
CA THR A 165 30.12 -0.91 10.90
C THR A 165 29.68 -1.40 9.52
N GLN A 166 29.74 -2.72 9.27
CA GLN A 166 29.26 -3.31 8.03
C GLN A 166 27.75 -3.07 7.78
N ARG A 167 26.92 -3.02 8.84
CA ARG A 167 25.49 -2.70 8.71
C ARG A 167 25.24 -1.22 8.45
N GLN A 168 26.11 -0.34 8.94
CA GLN A 168 25.99 1.11 8.79
C GLN A 168 26.56 1.62 7.46
N SER A 169 27.44 0.86 6.81
CA SER A 169 28.07 1.24 5.53
C SER A 169 27.16 1.06 4.31
N TRP A 170 25.88 0.77 4.51
CA TRP A 170 24.87 0.64 3.45
C TRP A 170 24.35 1.99 2.96
#